data_AF-A0A482VBG9-F1
#
_entry.id   AF-A0A482VBG9-F1
#
_cell.length_a   1.000
_cell.length_b   1.000
_cell.length_c   1.000
_cell.angle_alpha   90.00
_cell.angle_beta   90.00
_cell.angle_gamma   90.00
#
_symmetry.space_group_name_H-M   'P 1'
#
loop_
_entity.id
_entity.type
_entity.pdbx_description
1 polymer ?
#
loop_
_entity_poly.entity_id
_entity_poly.type
_entity_poly.pdbx_seq_one_letter_code
_entity_poly.pdbx_strand_id
1 'polypeptide(L)'
;MENIIEQSFNINLNIMRALGLYRPEKTKSFNKVRAYFVYIFFIILIPFSTLLSFPLGEKLDVTQINFNAAFLAESLCFIMKLLPFIRKERKIRKCIQYFGDHSFTPSSKEQKIIIDDCIRVCRRNSIVLVFSVTFAAACWVIRPLLMPDHALPLEVWLPFDIKADLKIYYFVYIYLVIGILCIGYAGIMLDPLIGGLACHGASQFIILQYTLQNLSHLAEKEETSESNNLTKAIYMSQWYEYDVKSRKALIILMESSQKPVIVTAGKILDVSLETFGIVLKRSYSLLALLRNYQ
;
A
#
# COMPACT_ATOMS: atom_id res chain seq x y z
N MET A 1 20.97 -10.89 13.17
CA MET A 1 20.03 -11.29 12.09
C MET A 1 19.34 -10.01 11.65
N GLU A 2 19.47 -9.61 10.38
CA GLU A 2 18.77 -8.42 9.87
C GLU A 2 17.26 -8.57 10.10
N ASN A 3 16.60 -7.48 10.47
CA ASN A 3 15.18 -7.49 10.77
C ASN A 3 14.40 -7.77 9.47
N ILE A 4 13.57 -8.82 9.45
CA ILE A 4 12.71 -9.22 8.30
C ILE A 4 11.96 -8.02 7.73
N ILE A 5 11.51 -7.12 8.61
CA ILE A 5 10.81 -5.89 8.25
C ILE A 5 11.70 -4.93 7.46
N GLU A 6 12.95 -4.77 7.90
CA GLU A 6 13.90 -3.90 7.22
C GLU A 6 14.25 -4.45 5.84
N GLN A 7 14.50 -5.76 5.72
CA GLN A 7 14.75 -6.40 4.44
C GLN A 7 13.57 -6.30 3.47
N SER A 8 12.34 -6.47 3.98
CA SER A 8 11.12 -6.44 3.16
C SER A 8 10.73 -5.04 2.73
N PHE A 9 10.85 -4.06 3.63
CA PHE A 9 10.21 -2.76 3.50
C PHE A 9 11.18 -1.57 3.54
N ASN A 10 12.49 -1.78 3.40
CA ASN A 10 13.48 -0.69 3.47
C ASN A 10 13.09 0.54 2.62
N ILE A 11 12.72 0.30 1.35
CA ILE A 11 12.36 1.34 0.38
C ILE A 11 11.11 2.09 0.86
N ASN A 12 10.04 1.37 1.18
CA ASN A 12 8.79 1.96 1.66
C ASN A 12 9.03 2.79 2.93
N LEU A 13 9.72 2.20 3.92
CA LEU A 13 9.97 2.87 5.20
C LEU A 13 10.90 4.08 5.04
N ASN A 14 11.89 4.05 4.16
CA ASN A 14 12.77 5.21 3.92
C ASN A 14 12.02 6.37 3.28
N ILE A 15 11.20 6.11 2.26
CA ILE A 15 10.38 7.13 1.62
C ILE A 15 9.34 7.69 2.62
N MET A 16 8.68 6.82 3.38
CA MET A 16 7.74 7.25 4.41
C MET A 16 8.42 8.05 5.54
N ARG A 17 9.68 7.76 5.89
CA ARG A 17 10.48 8.58 6.81
C ARG A 17 10.79 9.95 6.21
N ALA A 18 11.20 9.99 4.94
CA ALA A 18 11.47 11.23 4.22
C ALA A 18 10.23 12.13 4.19
N LEU A 19 9.04 11.57 3.98
CA LEU A 19 7.76 12.29 4.01
C LEU A 19 7.22 12.57 5.42
N GLY A 20 7.82 11.96 6.46
CA GLY A 20 7.40 12.13 7.86
C GLY A 20 6.21 11.26 8.29
N LEU A 21 5.76 10.35 7.43
CA LEU A 21 4.63 9.44 7.65
C LEU A 21 5.00 8.21 8.49
N TYR A 22 6.28 7.82 8.50
CA TYR A 22 6.79 6.74 9.35
C TYR A 22 7.92 7.24 10.22
N ARG A 23 7.90 6.82 11.48
CA ARG A 23 8.80 7.33 12.51
C ARG A 23 9.40 6.17 13.32
N PRO A 24 10.73 6.10 13.46
CA PRO A 24 11.38 5.17 14.39
C PRO A 24 11.32 5.69 15.83
N GLU A 25 11.39 4.77 16.79
CA GLU A 25 11.04 4.98 18.20
C GLU A 25 11.79 6.10 18.94
N LYS A 26 13.01 6.41 18.51
CA LYS A 26 13.90 7.36 19.20
C LYS A 26 13.82 8.81 18.70
N THR A 27 12.84 9.19 17.88
CA THR A 27 12.84 10.53 17.24
C THR A 27 11.99 11.58 17.98
N LYS A 28 12.43 12.86 17.97
CA LYS A 28 11.91 14.03 18.73
C LYS A 28 10.63 14.70 18.16
N SER A 29 9.77 15.29 19.01
CA SER A 29 8.50 15.96 18.65
C SER A 29 8.44 16.70 17.28
N PHE A 30 9.51 17.40 16.89
CA PHE A 30 9.65 18.12 15.61
C PHE A 30 9.18 17.36 14.35
N ASN A 31 9.46 16.06 14.22
CA ASN A 31 9.03 15.31 13.02
C ASN A 31 7.51 15.16 12.91
N LYS A 32 6.78 15.25 14.03
CA LYS A 32 5.32 15.21 14.02
C LYS A 32 4.75 16.50 13.44
N VAL A 33 5.33 17.65 13.81
CA VAL A 33 4.98 18.95 13.23
C VAL A 33 5.26 18.95 11.74
N ARG A 34 6.43 18.43 11.31
CA ARG A 34 6.77 18.27 9.90
C ARG A 34 5.77 17.43 9.12
N ALA A 35 5.31 16.31 9.68
CA ALA A 35 4.31 15.45 9.05
C ALA A 35 2.96 16.16 8.87
N TYR A 36 2.49 16.89 9.89
CA TYR A 36 1.28 17.71 9.79
C TYR A 36 1.43 18.85 8.79
N PHE A 37 2.62 19.48 8.73
CA PHE A 37 2.91 20.51 7.74
C PHE A 37 2.80 19.95 6.32
N VAL A 38 3.49 18.84 6.01
CA VAL A 38 3.40 18.19 4.69
C VAL A 38 1.95 17.80 4.36
N TYR A 39 1.22 17.26 5.35
CA TYR A 39 -0.17 16.86 5.17
C TYR A 39 -1.10 18.04 4.88
N ILE A 40 -0.99 19.14 5.60
CA ILE A 40 -1.85 20.32 5.38
C ILE A 40 -1.49 21.01 4.06
N PHE A 41 -0.21 21.31 3.85
CA PHE A 41 0.23 22.16 2.74
C PHE A 41 0.30 21.44 1.40
N PHE A 42 0.52 20.13 1.36
CA PHE A 42 0.60 19.40 0.08
C PHE A 42 -0.60 18.48 -0.14
N ILE A 43 -1.05 17.76 0.89
CA ILE A 43 -2.10 16.73 0.74
C ILE A 43 -3.51 17.34 0.82
N ILE A 44 -3.72 18.45 1.54
CA ILE A 44 -5.05 19.10 1.65
C ILE A 44 -5.14 20.34 0.76
N LEU A 45 -4.17 21.24 0.84
CA LEU A 45 -4.28 22.57 0.23
C LEU A 45 -4.32 22.51 -1.31
N ILE A 46 -3.50 21.64 -1.94
CA ILE A 46 -3.46 21.51 -3.40
C ILE A 46 -4.80 20.97 -3.93
N PRO A 47 -5.34 19.82 -3.45
CA PRO A 47 -6.66 19.35 -3.88
C PRO A 47 -7.77 20.36 -3.59
N PHE A 48 -7.71 21.09 -2.47
CA PHE A 48 -8.69 22.14 -2.18
C PHE A 48 -8.64 23.27 -3.21
N SER A 49 -7.44 23.72 -3.59
CA SER A 49 -7.25 24.75 -4.62
C SER A 49 -7.65 24.26 -6.02
N THR A 50 -7.41 22.98 -6.35
CA THR A 50 -7.93 22.33 -7.56
C THR A 50 -9.45 22.22 -7.55
N LEU A 51 -10.07 21.97 -6.39
CA LEU A 51 -11.53 21.93 -6.28
C LEU A 51 -12.15 23.30 -6.53
N LEU A 52 -11.50 24.38 -6.07
CA LEU A 52 -11.93 25.76 -6.29
C LEU A 52 -11.83 26.20 -7.75
N SER A 53 -10.99 25.56 -8.58
CA SER A 53 -10.88 25.92 -10.01
C SER A 53 -12.12 25.56 -10.82
N PHE A 54 -12.97 24.64 -10.36
CA PHE A 54 -14.24 24.31 -11.02
C PHE A 54 -15.26 25.46 -10.97
N PRO A 55 -15.59 26.05 -9.80
CA PRO A 55 -16.52 27.18 -9.73
C PRO A 55 -15.88 28.54 -10.02
N LEU A 56 -14.60 28.74 -9.70
CA LEU A 56 -13.96 30.07 -9.73
C LEU A 56 -12.90 30.23 -10.84
N GLY A 57 -12.54 29.15 -11.53
CA GLY A 57 -11.57 29.20 -12.63
C GLY A 57 -12.19 29.72 -13.93
N GLU A 58 -11.32 30.09 -14.87
CA GLU A 58 -11.72 30.29 -16.26
C GLU A 58 -12.25 28.98 -16.86
N LYS A 59 -12.94 29.05 -18.01
CA LYS A 59 -13.53 27.87 -18.66
C LYS A 59 -12.44 26.81 -18.94
N LEU A 60 -12.41 25.76 -18.14
CA LEU A 60 -11.51 24.62 -18.29
C LEU A 60 -11.87 23.81 -19.53
N ASP A 61 -10.85 23.38 -20.28
CA ASP A 61 -11.04 22.40 -21.36
C ASP A 61 -11.46 21.03 -20.77
N VAL A 62 -12.18 20.24 -21.56
CA VAL A 62 -12.64 18.88 -21.18
C VAL A 62 -11.45 18.01 -20.73
N THR A 63 -10.30 18.17 -21.39
CA THR A 63 -9.08 17.44 -21.05
C THR A 63 -8.55 17.83 -19.66
N GLN A 64 -8.56 19.12 -19.34
CA GLN A 64 -8.11 19.63 -18.04
C GLN A 64 -9.07 19.23 -16.92
N ILE A 65 -10.39 19.28 -17.19
CA ILE A 65 -11.42 18.78 -16.28
C ILE A 65 -11.16 17.32 -15.93
N ASN A 66 -10.86 16.47 -16.91
CA ASN A 66 -10.59 15.06 -16.68
C ASN A 66 -9.33 14.85 -15.80
N PHE A 67 -8.24 15.57 -16.08
CA PHE A 67 -7.03 15.47 -15.25
C PHE A 67 -7.24 15.96 -13.82
N ASN A 68 -7.91 17.10 -13.65
CA ASN A 68 -8.23 17.64 -12.32
C ASN A 68 -9.16 16.69 -11.55
N ALA A 69 -10.18 16.12 -12.20
CA ALA A 69 -11.10 15.17 -11.58
C ALA A 69 -10.37 13.89 -11.14
N ALA A 70 -9.48 13.34 -11.98
CA ALA A 70 -8.67 12.18 -11.63
C ALA A 70 -7.75 12.47 -10.43
N PHE A 71 -7.06 13.62 -10.44
CA PHE A 71 -6.20 14.04 -9.34
C PHE A 71 -6.99 14.21 -8.02
N LEU A 72 -8.18 14.82 -8.07
CA LEU A 72 -9.04 14.99 -6.90
C LEU A 72 -9.52 13.65 -6.33
N ALA A 73 -9.92 12.71 -7.20
CA ALA A 73 -10.36 11.38 -6.78
C ALA A 73 -9.24 10.60 -6.06
N GLU A 74 -8.02 10.64 -6.58
CA GLU A 74 -6.85 10.04 -5.94
C GLU A 74 -6.51 10.73 -4.62
N SER A 75 -6.50 12.06 -4.61
CA SER A 75 -6.18 12.86 -3.42
C SER A 75 -7.14 12.58 -2.27
N LEU A 76 -8.44 12.42 -2.55
CA LEU A 76 -9.44 12.05 -1.54
C LEU A 76 -9.10 10.71 -0.86
N CYS A 77 -8.66 9.73 -1.64
CA CYS A 77 -8.25 8.43 -1.12
C CYS A 77 -7.03 8.57 -0.19
N PHE A 78 -6.05 9.40 -0.57
CA PHE A 78 -4.82 9.57 0.22
C PHE A 78 -5.03 10.42 1.47
N ILE A 79 -5.89 11.43 1.44
CA ILE A 79 -6.30 12.20 2.63
C ILE A 79 -6.78 11.23 3.72
N MET A 80 -7.61 10.26 3.35
CA MET A 80 -8.15 9.26 4.28
C MET A 80 -7.12 8.21 4.71
N LYS A 81 -6.27 7.74 3.79
CA LYS A 81 -5.27 6.69 4.06
C LYS A 81 -4.08 7.18 4.90
N LEU A 82 -3.61 8.42 4.70
CA LEU A 82 -2.39 8.95 5.32
C LEU A 82 -2.62 9.51 6.72
N LEU A 83 -3.82 9.98 7.02
CA LEU A 83 -4.15 10.56 8.33
C LEU A 83 -3.98 9.58 9.51
N PRO A 84 -4.36 8.29 9.40
CA PRO A 84 -4.05 7.28 10.41
C PRO A 84 -2.55 7.14 10.70
N PHE A 85 -1.67 7.25 9.69
CA PHE A 85 -0.21 7.15 9.87
C PHE A 85 0.33 8.26 10.78
N ILE A 86 -0.27 9.45 10.73
CA ILE A 86 0.11 10.57 11.58
C ILE A 86 -0.57 10.48 12.96
N ARG A 87 -1.87 10.13 13.03
CA ARG A 87 -2.65 10.13 14.29
C ARG A 87 -2.43 8.89 15.16
N LYS A 88 -2.34 7.71 14.54
CA LYS A 88 -2.23 6.39 15.20
C LYS A 88 -0.85 5.75 15.02
N GLU A 89 0.17 6.60 14.87
CA GLU A 89 1.56 6.23 14.61
C GLU A 89 2.05 5.03 15.45
N ARG A 90 1.84 5.05 16.77
CA ARG A 90 2.27 3.95 17.66
C ARG A 90 1.66 2.60 17.28
N LYS A 91 0.36 2.57 16.97
CA LYS A 91 -0.35 1.32 16.60
C LYS A 91 0.14 0.81 15.24
N ILE A 92 0.30 1.71 14.28
CA ILE A 92 0.79 1.37 12.94
C ILE A 92 2.23 0.86 13.01
N ARG A 93 3.10 1.51 13.77
CA ARG A 93 4.48 1.04 13.96
C ARG A 93 4.51 -0.35 14.58
N LYS A 94 3.73 -0.59 15.64
CA LYS A 94 3.61 -1.91 16.26
C LYS A 94 3.14 -2.97 15.25
N CYS A 95 2.19 -2.64 14.37
CA CYS A 95 1.73 -3.53 13.32
C CYS A 95 2.82 -3.84 12.29
N ILE A 96 3.55 -2.82 11.83
CA ILE A 96 4.67 -2.99 10.89
C ILE A 96 5.79 -3.83 11.52
N GLN A 97 6.07 -3.63 12.80
CA GLN A 97 7.13 -4.34 13.52
C GLN A 97 6.71 -5.72 14.04
N TYR A 98 5.44 -6.11 13.89
CA TYR A 98 4.88 -7.32 14.49
C TYR A 98 5.62 -8.59 14.05
N PHE A 99 5.94 -8.72 12.76
CA PHE A 99 6.69 -9.86 12.22
C PHE A 99 8.20 -9.80 12.49
N GLY A 100 8.70 -8.73 13.11
CA GLY A 100 10.09 -8.62 13.56
C GLY A 100 10.34 -9.24 14.93
N ASP A 101 9.31 -9.79 15.59
CA ASP A 101 9.42 -10.46 16.88
C ASP A 101 10.16 -11.81 16.77
N HIS A 102 10.85 -12.21 17.85
CA HIS A 102 11.58 -13.48 17.92
C HIS A 102 10.69 -14.71 17.68
N SER A 103 9.39 -14.60 17.96
CA SER A 103 8.42 -15.69 17.74
C SER A 103 8.25 -16.06 16.26
N PHE A 104 8.63 -15.17 15.33
CA PHE A 104 8.49 -15.36 13.88
C PHE A 104 9.83 -15.63 13.17
N THR A 105 10.90 -15.89 13.93
CA THR A 105 12.18 -16.26 13.32
C THR A 105 12.14 -17.69 12.79
N PRO A 106 12.59 -17.95 11.55
CA PRO A 106 12.58 -19.29 10.97
C PRO A 106 13.56 -20.20 11.71
N SER A 107 13.10 -21.39 12.07
CA SER A 107 13.90 -22.43 12.73
C SER A 107 14.52 -23.43 11.74
N SER A 108 13.92 -23.60 10.56
CA SER A 108 14.39 -24.52 9.51
C SER A 108 14.79 -23.81 8.22
N LYS A 109 15.54 -24.50 7.35
CA LYS A 109 15.94 -23.97 6.03
C LYS A 109 14.73 -23.72 5.13
N GLU A 110 13.73 -24.59 5.21
CA GLU A 110 12.50 -24.55 4.43
C GLU A 110 11.63 -23.36 4.85
N GLN A 111 11.49 -23.13 6.17
CA GLN A 111 10.83 -21.93 6.69
C GLN A 111 11.52 -20.64 6.23
N LYS A 112 12.86 -20.66 6.18
CA LYS A 112 13.64 -19.52 5.68
C LYS A 112 13.37 -19.25 4.19
N ILE A 113 13.27 -20.28 3.35
CA ILE A 113 12.93 -20.13 1.93
C ILE A 113 11.57 -19.42 1.75
N ILE A 114 10.55 -19.80 2.53
CA ILE A 114 9.22 -19.19 2.48
C ILE A 114 9.29 -17.69 2.82
N ILE A 115 10.05 -17.31 3.85
CA ILE A 115 10.22 -15.91 4.24
C ILE A 115 11.04 -15.14 3.20
N ASP A 116 12.12 -15.73 2.68
CA ASP A 116 12.97 -15.12 1.66
C ASP A 116 12.20 -14.85 0.35
N ASP A 117 11.29 -15.74 -0.04
CA ASP A 117 10.38 -15.51 -1.18
C ASP A 117 9.37 -14.40 -0.91
N CYS A 118 8.81 -14.33 0.30
CA CYS A 118 7.95 -13.22 0.72
C CYS A 118 8.70 -11.87 0.65
N ILE A 119 9.92 -11.82 1.19
CA ILE A 119 10.81 -10.65 1.12
C ILE A 119 11.05 -10.24 -0.34
N ARG A 120 11.34 -11.23 -1.21
CA ARG A 120 11.59 -10.99 -2.64
C ARG A 120 10.38 -10.38 -3.33
N VAL A 121 9.17 -10.90 -3.08
CA VAL A 121 7.93 -10.35 -3.65
C VAL A 121 7.68 -8.93 -3.14
N CYS A 122 7.79 -8.70 -1.84
CA CYS A 122 7.61 -7.37 -1.23
C CYS A 122 8.56 -6.33 -1.84
N ARG A 123 9.85 -6.70 -1.96
CA ARG A 123 10.89 -5.82 -2.50
C ARG A 123 10.69 -5.58 -4.00
N ARG A 124 10.40 -6.62 -4.78
CA ARG A 124 10.12 -6.51 -6.21
C ARG A 124 8.95 -5.56 -6.46
N ASN A 125 7.83 -5.75 -5.77
CA ASN A 125 6.64 -4.91 -5.94
C ASN A 125 6.94 -3.45 -5.59
N SER A 126 7.64 -3.20 -4.49
CA SER A 126 8.03 -1.84 -4.08
C SER A 126 8.95 -1.17 -5.11
N ILE A 127 9.95 -1.89 -5.64
CA ILE A 127 10.87 -1.40 -6.66
C ILE A 127 10.12 -1.05 -7.95
N VAL A 128 9.31 -1.98 -8.46
CA VAL A 128 8.55 -1.79 -9.71
C VAL A 128 7.65 -0.56 -9.58
N LEU A 129 6.94 -0.42 -8.46
CA LEU A 129 6.05 0.71 -8.23
C LEU A 129 6.79 2.06 -8.10
N VAL A 130 7.95 2.10 -7.43
CA VAL A 130 8.81 3.31 -7.37
C VAL A 130 9.27 3.73 -8.76
N PHE A 131 9.74 2.78 -9.58
CA PHE A 131 10.19 3.09 -10.94
C PHE A 131 9.04 3.60 -11.80
N SER A 132 7.88 2.93 -11.75
CA SER A 132 6.70 3.35 -12.50
C SER A 132 6.23 4.75 -12.13
N VAL A 133 6.16 5.11 -10.84
CA VAL A 133 5.75 6.46 -10.44
C VAL A 133 6.79 7.50 -10.84
N THR A 134 8.08 7.21 -10.69
CA THR A 134 9.14 8.16 -11.03
C THR A 134 9.12 8.46 -12.53
N PHE A 135 8.91 7.44 -13.36
CA PHE A 135 8.75 7.60 -14.80
C PHE A 135 7.49 8.41 -15.15
N ALA A 136 6.33 8.04 -14.59
CA ALA A 136 5.08 8.75 -14.83
C ALA A 136 5.16 10.23 -14.40
N ALA A 137 5.74 10.49 -13.24
CA ALA A 137 5.93 11.83 -12.71
C ALA A 137 6.88 12.66 -13.59
N ALA A 138 7.97 12.07 -14.09
CA ALA A 138 8.87 12.76 -15.01
C ALA A 138 8.14 13.18 -16.30
N CYS A 139 7.38 12.27 -16.93
CA CYS A 139 6.57 12.60 -18.10
C CYS A 139 5.56 13.73 -17.81
N TRP A 140 4.93 13.68 -16.64
CA TRP A 140 3.92 14.66 -16.24
C TRP A 140 4.51 16.05 -15.95
N VAL A 141 5.68 16.12 -15.30
CA VAL A 141 6.40 17.38 -15.02
C VAL A 141 7.00 18.00 -16.28
N ILE A 142 7.42 17.20 -17.26
CA ILE A 142 8.08 17.71 -18.47
C ILE A 142 7.06 18.23 -19.48
N ARG A 143 5.86 17.63 -19.57
CA ARG A 143 4.84 17.97 -20.57
C ARG A 143 4.50 19.47 -20.65
N PRO A 144 4.22 20.19 -19.55
CA PRO A 144 3.85 21.60 -19.60
C PRO A 144 5.03 22.52 -19.96
N LEU A 145 6.26 22.11 -19.64
CA LEU A 145 7.48 22.84 -20.00
C LEU A 145 7.75 22.81 -21.51
N LEU A 146 7.22 21.82 -22.22
CA LEU A 146 7.33 21.70 -23.68
C LEU A 146 6.20 22.45 -24.42
N MET A 147 5.15 22.88 -23.71
CA MET A 147 4.04 23.62 -24.30
C MET A 147 4.33 25.13 -24.29
N PRO A 148 3.98 25.86 -25.36
CA PRO A 148 4.32 27.29 -25.49
C PRO A 148 3.59 28.19 -24.47
N ASP A 149 2.45 27.76 -23.93
CA ASP A 149 1.52 28.62 -23.19
C ASP A 149 1.79 28.75 -21.68
N HIS A 150 2.97 28.33 -21.18
CA HIS A 150 3.29 28.33 -19.75
C HIS A 150 2.15 27.73 -18.90
N ALA A 151 1.62 26.59 -19.37
CA ALA A 151 0.56 25.90 -18.67
C ALA A 151 1.08 25.33 -17.35
N LEU A 152 0.26 25.44 -16.30
CA LEU A 152 0.55 24.76 -15.04
C LEU A 152 0.41 23.25 -15.23
N PRO A 153 1.17 22.44 -14.45
CA PRO A 153 1.11 21.00 -14.59
C PRO A 153 -0.24 20.46 -14.08
N LEU A 154 -0.84 21.15 -13.10
CA LEU A 154 -2.20 20.95 -12.60
C LEU A 154 -2.92 22.30 -12.55
N GLU A 155 -4.15 22.36 -13.07
CA GLU A 155 -4.94 23.59 -13.05
C GLU A 155 -5.53 23.84 -11.65
N VAL A 156 -5.09 24.94 -11.03
CA VAL A 156 -5.42 25.28 -9.65
C VAL A 156 -5.92 26.72 -9.56
N TRP A 157 -6.88 26.99 -8.67
CA TRP A 157 -7.33 28.36 -8.42
C TRP A 157 -6.40 29.05 -7.43
N LEU A 158 -5.90 30.23 -7.81
CA LEU A 158 -5.04 31.07 -6.99
C LEU A 158 -5.62 32.49 -6.88
N PRO A 159 -5.46 33.17 -5.73
CA PRO A 159 -6.00 34.52 -5.52
C PRO A 159 -5.16 35.62 -6.20
N PHE A 160 -4.12 35.27 -6.96
CA PHE A 160 -3.22 36.20 -7.64
C PHE A 160 -2.90 35.69 -9.05
N ASP A 161 -2.57 36.60 -9.95
CA ASP A 161 -2.21 36.26 -11.33
C ASP A 161 -0.77 35.76 -11.41
N ILE A 162 -0.60 34.52 -11.89
CA ILE A 162 0.69 33.88 -12.10
C ILE A 162 1.40 34.37 -13.36
N LYS A 163 0.68 34.93 -14.33
CA LYS A 163 1.26 35.39 -15.61
C LYS A 163 1.89 36.78 -15.49
N ALA A 164 1.61 37.50 -14.41
CA ALA A 164 2.13 38.83 -14.16
C ALA A 164 3.62 38.87 -13.79
N ASP A 165 4.15 37.83 -13.13
CA ASP A 165 5.56 37.74 -12.73
C ASP A 165 6.09 36.31 -12.90
N LEU A 166 7.13 36.16 -13.72
CA LEU A 166 7.80 34.90 -14.01
C LEU A 166 8.36 34.23 -12.74
N LYS A 167 8.78 35.00 -11.72
CA LYS A 167 9.27 34.45 -10.45
C LYS A 167 8.14 33.76 -9.67
N ILE A 168 6.96 34.37 -9.65
CA ILE A 168 5.77 33.81 -8.99
C ILE A 168 5.35 32.54 -9.73
N TYR A 169 5.35 32.55 -11.05
CA TYR A 169 5.07 31.37 -11.87
C TYR A 169 5.97 30.19 -11.49
N TYR A 170 7.30 30.34 -11.52
CA TYR A 170 8.20 29.24 -11.20
C TYR A 170 8.10 28.79 -9.74
N PHE A 171 7.84 29.71 -8.80
CA PHE A 171 7.62 29.37 -7.41
C PHE A 171 6.39 28.47 -7.23
N VAL A 172 5.26 28.85 -7.83
CA VAL A 172 4.01 28.06 -7.83
C VAL A 172 4.23 26.72 -8.53
N TYR A 173 4.91 26.72 -9.67
CA TYR A 173 5.22 25.52 -10.43
C TYR A 173 5.99 24.50 -9.58
N ILE A 174 7.08 24.93 -8.92
CA ILE A 174 7.89 24.08 -8.05
C ILE A 174 7.06 23.57 -6.86
N TYR A 175 6.24 24.43 -6.26
CA TYR A 175 5.35 24.05 -5.16
C TYR A 175 4.36 22.94 -5.57
N LEU A 176 3.71 23.07 -6.73
CA LEU A 176 2.79 22.07 -7.25
C LEU A 176 3.51 20.75 -7.56
N VAL A 177 4.68 20.81 -8.20
CA VAL A 177 5.48 19.62 -8.51
C VAL A 177 5.88 18.89 -7.23
N ILE A 178 6.41 19.61 -6.22
CA ILE A 178 6.77 18.99 -4.93
C ILE A 178 5.55 18.35 -4.27
N GLY A 179 4.42 19.05 -4.25
CA GLY A 179 3.21 18.53 -3.61
C GLY A 179 2.66 17.27 -4.25
N ILE A 180 2.63 17.23 -5.58
CA ILE A 180 2.13 16.09 -6.35
C ILE A 180 3.08 14.90 -6.24
N LEU A 181 4.39 15.13 -6.28
CA LEU A 181 5.38 14.09 -5.99
C LEU A 181 5.20 13.54 -4.57
N CYS A 182 4.99 14.42 -3.59
CA CYS A 182 4.75 14.02 -2.20
C CYS A 182 3.51 13.13 -2.07
N ILE A 183 2.39 13.50 -2.71
CA ILE A 183 1.15 12.70 -2.74
C ILE A 183 1.39 11.36 -3.44
N GLY A 184 1.99 11.37 -4.63
CA GLY A 184 2.24 10.20 -5.46
C GLY A 184 3.13 9.16 -4.74
N TYR A 185 4.27 9.60 -4.20
CA TYR A 185 5.15 8.70 -3.45
C TYR A 185 4.54 8.22 -2.13
N ALA A 186 3.81 9.08 -1.40
CA ALA A 186 3.14 8.67 -0.16
C ALA A 186 2.11 7.57 -0.42
N GLY A 187 1.32 7.71 -1.49
CA GLY A 187 0.29 6.77 -1.87
C GLY A 187 0.87 5.42 -2.32
N ILE A 188 1.81 5.48 -3.25
CA ILE A 188 2.33 4.27 -3.92
C ILE A 188 3.21 3.42 -3.01
N MET A 189 3.78 3.97 -1.94
CA MET A 189 4.53 3.17 -0.96
C MET A 189 3.63 2.51 0.10
N LEU A 190 2.43 3.04 0.32
CA LEU A 190 1.53 2.56 1.36
C LEU A 190 0.82 1.27 0.94
N ASP A 191 0.36 1.17 -0.30
CA ASP A 191 -0.32 -0.01 -0.83
C ASP A 191 0.56 -1.28 -0.84
N PRO A 192 1.82 -1.28 -1.35
CA PRO A 192 2.70 -2.45 -1.27
C PRO A 192 3.16 -2.76 0.15
N LEU A 193 3.22 -1.78 1.06
CA LEU A 193 3.47 -2.03 2.48
C LEU A 193 2.32 -2.85 3.09
N ILE A 194 1.06 -2.44 2.88
CA ILE A 194 -0.10 -3.17 3.40
C ILE A 194 -0.19 -4.56 2.76
N GLY A 195 -0.04 -4.64 1.43
CA GLY A 195 -0.04 -5.92 0.71
C GLY A 195 1.10 -6.85 1.15
N GLY A 196 2.29 -6.30 1.40
CA GLY A 196 3.41 -7.07 1.91
C GLY A 196 3.22 -7.55 3.35
N LEU A 197 2.61 -6.75 4.23
CA LEU A 197 2.27 -7.21 5.59
C LEU A 197 1.24 -8.34 5.56
N ALA A 198 0.27 -8.28 4.66
CA ALA A 198 -0.66 -9.38 4.42
C ALA A 198 0.05 -10.62 3.87
N CYS A 199 1.02 -10.44 2.96
CA CYS A 199 1.85 -11.51 2.44
C CYS A 199 2.67 -12.19 3.54
N HIS A 200 3.30 -11.41 4.44
CA HIS A 200 3.98 -11.96 5.63
C HIS A 200 3.02 -12.74 6.53
N GLY A 201 1.81 -12.21 6.76
CA GLY A 201 0.77 -12.93 7.51
C GLY A 201 0.43 -14.28 6.86
N ALA A 202 0.24 -14.30 5.55
CA ALA A 202 -0.01 -15.54 4.79
C ALA A 202 1.18 -16.51 4.89
N SER A 203 2.42 -16.01 4.76
CA SER A 203 3.64 -16.82 4.93
C SER A 203 3.71 -17.46 6.32
N GLN A 204 3.31 -16.76 7.38
CA GLN A 204 3.27 -17.34 8.73
C GLN A 204 2.25 -18.47 8.86
N PHE A 205 1.10 -18.39 8.19
CA PHE A 205 0.14 -19.52 8.13
C PHE A 205 0.73 -20.72 7.39
N ILE A 206 1.47 -20.51 6.31
CA ILE A 206 2.15 -21.58 5.57
C ILE A 206 3.23 -22.23 6.46
N ILE A 207 4.02 -21.43 7.19
CA ILE A 207 5.03 -21.93 8.13
C ILE A 207 4.39 -22.76 9.25
N LEU A 208 3.27 -22.29 9.80
CA LEU A 208 2.52 -23.02 10.83
C LEU A 208 2.06 -24.37 10.29
N GLN A 209 1.47 -24.39 9.10
CA GLN A 209 1.06 -25.63 8.44
C GLN A 209 2.24 -26.58 8.22
N TYR A 210 3.36 -26.08 7.70
CA TYR A 210 4.58 -26.88 7.50
C TYR A 210 5.08 -27.48 8.82
N THR A 211 5.05 -26.68 9.89
CA THR A 211 5.46 -27.13 11.23
C THR A 211 4.52 -28.23 11.75
N LEU A 212 3.20 -28.09 11.56
CA LEU A 212 2.21 -29.08 11.97
C LEU A 212 2.32 -30.39 11.20
N GLN A 213 2.56 -30.33 9.89
CA GLN A 213 2.83 -31.53 9.08
C GLN A 213 4.12 -32.21 9.50
N ASN A 214 5.15 -31.43 9.84
CA ASN A 214 6.45 -31.99 10.19
C ASN A 214 6.60 -32.39 11.65
N LEU A 215 5.67 -31.96 12.51
CA LEU A 215 5.55 -32.45 13.88
C LEU A 215 5.24 -33.96 13.92
N SER A 216 4.49 -34.50 12.93
CA SER A 216 4.29 -35.95 12.77
C SER A 216 5.42 -36.63 11.99
N HIS A 217 6.07 -35.94 11.04
CA HIS A 217 7.20 -36.50 10.25
C HIS A 217 8.52 -36.70 11.02
N LEU A 218 8.60 -36.46 12.34
CA LEU A 218 9.65 -37.09 13.16
C LEU A 218 9.53 -38.64 13.16
N ALA A 219 8.44 -39.21 12.62
CA ALA A 219 8.23 -40.64 12.50
C ALA A 219 8.45 -41.25 11.10
N GLU A 220 8.16 -40.61 9.95
CA GLU A 220 8.42 -41.27 8.64
C GLU A 220 8.28 -40.33 7.44
N LYS A 221 9.33 -40.10 6.64
CA LYS A 221 9.38 -39.23 5.45
C LYS A 221 8.44 -39.69 4.33
N GLU A 222 7.51 -38.84 3.91
CA GLU A 222 6.91 -38.90 2.58
C GLU A 222 6.41 -37.51 2.15
N GLU A 223 6.97 -37.00 1.05
CA GLU A 223 6.56 -35.75 0.41
C GLU A 223 5.19 -35.95 -0.24
N THR A 224 4.18 -35.16 0.17
CA THR A 224 2.97 -34.98 -0.63
C THR A 224 2.75 -33.50 -0.92
N SER A 225 3.02 -33.16 -2.18
CA SER A 225 2.80 -31.85 -2.79
C SER A 225 1.36 -31.71 -3.27
N GLU A 226 0.41 -31.43 -2.39
CA GLU A 226 -0.93 -31.02 -2.84
C GLU A 226 -1.59 -30.00 -1.91
N SER A 227 -1.97 -28.86 -2.52
CA SER A 227 -2.93 -27.85 -2.06
C SER A 227 -3.26 -27.92 -0.56
N ASN A 228 -2.41 -27.25 0.19
CA ASN A 228 -2.20 -27.45 1.59
C ASN A 228 -3.23 -26.64 2.40
N ASN A 229 -4.35 -27.23 2.84
CA ASN A 229 -5.27 -26.61 3.80
C ASN A 229 -4.74 -26.80 5.24
N LEU A 230 -4.73 -25.74 6.06
CA LEU A 230 -4.32 -25.79 7.48
C LEU A 230 -5.09 -26.88 8.26
N THR A 231 -6.37 -27.08 7.97
CA THR A 231 -7.19 -28.17 8.55
C THR A 231 -6.62 -29.56 8.21
N LYS A 232 -6.21 -29.76 6.95
CA LYS A 232 -5.61 -31.03 6.48
C LYS A 232 -4.26 -31.26 7.16
N ALA A 233 -3.45 -30.21 7.31
CA ALA A 233 -2.17 -30.29 8.02
C ALA A 233 -2.33 -30.71 9.49
N ILE A 234 -3.29 -30.12 10.22
CA ILE A 234 -3.58 -30.52 11.60
C ILE A 234 -4.08 -31.97 11.65
N TYR A 235 -4.96 -32.37 10.74
CA TYR A 235 -5.47 -33.73 10.70
C TYR A 235 -4.35 -34.77 10.52
N MET A 236 -3.36 -34.48 9.68
CA MET A 236 -2.21 -35.37 9.42
C MET A 236 -1.12 -35.31 10.53
N SER A 237 -1.25 -34.43 11.52
CA SER A 237 -0.24 -34.24 12.58
C SER A 237 -0.28 -35.27 13.73
N GLN A 238 -1.07 -36.35 13.62
CA GLN A 238 -1.27 -37.32 14.72
C GLN A 238 -1.73 -36.66 16.04
N TRP A 239 -2.53 -35.58 15.94
CA TRP A 239 -2.98 -34.72 17.04
C TRP A 239 -3.63 -35.44 18.24
N TYR A 240 -4.12 -36.68 18.05
CA TYR A 240 -4.72 -37.51 19.09
C TYR A 240 -3.71 -38.09 20.09
N GLU A 241 -2.43 -38.13 19.75
CA GLU A 241 -1.36 -38.59 20.64
C GLU A 241 -0.87 -37.47 21.58
N TYR A 242 -1.21 -36.22 21.28
CA TYR A 242 -0.78 -35.08 22.09
C TYR A 242 -1.55 -34.98 23.40
N ASP A 243 -0.96 -34.21 24.33
CA ASP A 243 -1.56 -33.90 25.62
C ASP A 243 -2.93 -33.22 25.46
N VAL A 244 -3.77 -33.34 26.49
CA VAL A 244 -5.15 -32.86 26.46
C VAL A 244 -5.25 -31.37 26.13
N LYS A 245 -4.27 -30.56 26.54
CA LYS A 245 -4.27 -29.12 26.28
C LYS A 245 -3.96 -28.83 24.81
N SER A 246 -2.93 -29.45 24.25
CA SER A 246 -2.57 -29.32 22.82
C SER A 246 -3.67 -29.85 21.92
N ARG A 247 -4.29 -30.98 22.27
CA ARG A 247 -5.41 -31.57 21.54
C ARG A 247 -6.59 -30.60 21.42
N LYS A 248 -6.99 -29.99 22.54
CA LYS A 248 -8.06 -28.98 22.57
C LYS A 248 -7.70 -27.76 21.71
N ALA A 249 -6.46 -27.29 21.78
CA ALA A 249 -6.00 -26.15 20.98
C ALA A 249 -6.03 -26.45 19.47
N LEU A 250 -5.60 -27.65 19.06
CA LEU A 250 -5.62 -28.07 17.66
C LEU A 250 -7.04 -28.27 17.12
N ILE A 251 -7.97 -28.79 17.93
CA ILE A 251 -9.39 -28.86 17.53
C ILE A 251 -9.96 -27.45 17.31
N ILE A 252 -9.70 -26.51 18.23
CA ILE A 252 -10.15 -25.11 18.08
C ILE A 252 -9.54 -24.49 16.81
N LEU A 253 -8.25 -24.72 16.58
CA LEU A 253 -7.56 -24.21 15.39
C LEU A 253 -8.17 -24.79 14.11
N MET A 254 -8.44 -26.11 14.08
CA MET A 254 -9.05 -26.82 12.96
C MET A 254 -10.46 -26.29 12.65
N GLU A 255 -11.29 -26.07 13.67
CA GLU A 255 -12.62 -25.46 13.52
C GLU A 255 -12.53 -24.01 13.04
N SER A 256 -11.55 -23.25 13.54
CA SER A 256 -11.34 -21.86 13.12
C SER A 256 -10.83 -21.74 11.69
N SER A 257 -10.03 -22.69 11.20
CA SER A 257 -9.45 -22.67 9.85
C SER A 257 -10.41 -23.11 8.77
N GLN A 258 -11.52 -23.78 9.12
CA GLN A 258 -12.63 -24.02 8.19
C GLN A 258 -13.30 -22.72 7.73
N LYS A 259 -13.16 -21.63 8.49
CA LYS A 259 -13.58 -20.29 8.06
C LYS A 259 -12.40 -19.61 7.36
N PRO A 260 -12.50 -19.34 6.04
CA PRO A 260 -11.41 -18.70 5.32
C PRO A 260 -11.13 -17.30 5.90
N VAL A 261 -9.85 -16.95 6.02
CA VAL A 261 -9.44 -15.59 6.37
C VAL A 261 -9.61 -14.72 5.14
N ILE A 262 -10.81 -14.17 4.96
CA ILE A 262 -11.14 -13.28 3.85
C ILE A 262 -10.85 -11.84 4.27
N VAL A 263 -10.01 -11.16 3.50
CA VAL A 263 -9.80 -9.73 3.64
C VAL A 263 -10.94 -9.01 2.92
N THR A 264 -11.71 -8.20 3.64
CA THR A 264 -12.83 -7.43 3.07
C THR A 264 -12.52 -5.93 3.05
N ALA A 265 -12.84 -5.28 1.93
CA ALA A 265 -12.83 -3.82 1.80
C ALA A 265 -14.06 -3.25 2.52
N GLY A 266 -13.84 -2.60 3.66
CA GLY A 266 -14.89 -1.90 4.42
C GLY A 266 -16.03 -2.80 4.92
N LYS A 267 -15.84 -4.13 4.98
CA LYS A 267 -16.89 -5.15 5.21
C LYS A 267 -17.98 -5.23 4.13
N ILE A 268 -17.76 -4.62 2.97
CA ILE A 268 -18.75 -4.55 1.88
C ILE A 268 -18.36 -5.49 0.74
N LEU A 269 -17.06 -5.66 0.49
CA LEU A 269 -16.57 -6.35 -0.69
C LEU A 269 -15.34 -7.20 -0.37
N ASP A 270 -15.31 -8.43 -0.85
CA ASP A 270 -14.15 -9.31 -0.69
C ASP A 270 -13.01 -8.85 -1.58
N VAL A 271 -11.78 -8.84 -1.05
CA VAL A 271 -10.58 -8.51 -1.83
C VAL A 271 -10.09 -9.80 -2.48
N SER A 272 -10.62 -10.11 -3.67
CA SER A 272 -10.28 -11.31 -4.43
C SER A 272 -9.99 -11.01 -5.91
N LEU A 273 -9.35 -11.96 -6.59
CA LEU A 273 -9.10 -11.88 -8.05
C LEU A 273 -10.42 -11.86 -8.84
N GLU A 274 -11.44 -12.55 -8.33
CA GLU A 274 -12.79 -12.55 -8.91
C GLU A 274 -13.39 -11.14 -8.87
N THR A 275 -13.34 -10.49 -7.71
CA THR A 275 -13.82 -9.12 -7.55
C THR A 275 -13.06 -8.16 -8.47
N PHE A 276 -11.74 -8.31 -8.59
CA PHE A 276 -10.96 -7.54 -9.55
C PHE A 276 -11.43 -7.75 -10.99
N GLY A 277 -11.70 -8.99 -11.40
CA GLY A 277 -12.25 -9.31 -12.72
C GLY A 277 -13.63 -8.68 -12.96
N ILE A 278 -14.49 -8.67 -11.95
CA ILE A 278 -15.81 -8.00 -12.01
C ILE A 278 -15.64 -6.49 -12.25
N VAL A 279 -14.73 -5.85 -11.51
CA VAL A 279 -14.46 -4.41 -11.67
C VAL A 279 -13.95 -4.11 -13.07
N LEU A 280 -12.96 -4.87 -13.57
CA LEU A 280 -12.44 -4.69 -14.93
C LEU A 280 -13.52 -4.86 -16.00
N LYS A 281 -14.34 -5.91 -15.89
CA LYS A 281 -15.43 -6.17 -16.84
C LYS A 281 -16.42 -5.02 -16.88
N ARG A 282 -16.81 -4.49 -15.71
CA ARG A 282 -17.73 -3.35 -15.62
C ARG A 282 -17.13 -2.07 -16.20
N SER A 283 -15.86 -1.77 -15.91
CA SER A 283 -15.17 -0.62 -16.48
C SER A 283 -15.08 -0.70 -18.01
N TYR A 284 -14.76 -1.87 -18.56
CA TYR A 284 -14.73 -2.07 -20.00
C TYR A 284 -16.12 -1.96 -20.64
N SER A 285 -17.15 -2.55 -20.02
CA SER A 285 -18.53 -2.41 -20.49
C SER A 285 -18.98 -0.95 -20.51
N LEU A 286 -18.64 -0.16 -19.48
CA LEU A 286 -18.95 1.27 -19.45
C LEU A 286 -18.23 2.02 -20.58
N LEU A 287 -16.94 1.73 -20.80
CA LEU A 287 -16.17 2.32 -21.90
C LEU A 287 -16.77 1.98 -23.26
N ALA A 288 -17.16 0.72 -23.47
CA ALA A 288 -17.78 0.26 -24.72
C ALA A 288 -19.12 0.96 -24.98
N LEU A 289 -19.93 1.16 -23.94
CA LEU A 289 -21.17 1.95 -24.05
C LEU A 289 -20.86 3.39 -24.44
N LEU A 290 -19.96 4.07 -23.73
CA LEU A 290 -19.60 5.47 -24.03
C LEU A 290 -19.07 5.64 -25.46
N ARG A 291 -18.27 4.68 -25.94
CA ARG A 291 -17.74 4.69 -27.32
C ARG A 291 -18.83 4.52 -28.38
N ASN A 292 -19.90 3.79 -28.09
CA ASN A 292 -21.01 3.61 -29.03
C ASN A 292 -21.97 4.82 -29.09
N TYR A 293 -21.88 5.73 -28.11
CA TYR A 293 -22.69 6.95 -28.05
C TYR A 293 -21.95 8.21 -28.57
N GLN A 294 -20.64 8.11 -28.87
CA GLN A 294 -19.84 9.15 -29.54
C GLN A 294 -19.82 8.92 -31.05
#